data_AF-A0A7H2XKU6-F1
#
_entry.id   AF-A0A7H2XKU6-F1
#
_cell.length_a   1.000
_cell.length_b   1.000
_cell.length_c   1.000
_cell.angle_alpha   90.00
_cell.angle_beta   90.00
_cell.angle_gamma   90.00
#
_symmetry.space_group_name_H-M   'P 1'
#
loop_
_entity.id
_entity.type
_entity.pdbx_description
1 polymer ?
#
loop_
_entity_poly.entity_id
_entity_poly.type
_entity_poly.pdbx_seq_one_letter_code
_entity_poly.pdbx_strand_id
1 'polypeptide(L)'
;MLVNNQTIFYSGDEMVEVLKEIEYILISLHKVGSHYAETLPDSYVEYADETTKFIDENNICERLARIRRILSSKFDNGLGEDDMDDLERAFESLEYWKPKK
;
A
#
# COMPACT_ATOMS: atom_id res chain seq x y z
N MET A 1 -13.67 -5.81 -16.78
CA MET A 1 -14.39 -5.06 -15.75
C MET A 1 -15.87 -5.26 -15.88
N LEU A 2 -16.48 -5.88 -14.87
CA LEU A 2 -17.92 -5.97 -14.67
C LEU A 2 -18.53 -4.57 -14.66
N VAL A 3 -19.79 -4.45 -15.11
CA VAL A 3 -20.49 -3.16 -15.18
C VAL A 3 -20.53 -2.48 -13.81
N ASN A 4 -20.76 -3.25 -12.73
CA ASN A 4 -20.78 -2.74 -11.36
C ASN A 4 -19.44 -2.16 -10.89
N ASN A 5 -18.32 -2.60 -11.47
CA ASN A 5 -16.97 -2.13 -11.12
C ASN A 5 -16.52 -0.91 -11.93
N GLN A 6 -17.27 -0.51 -12.98
CA GLN A 6 -16.93 0.66 -13.80
C GLN A 6 -17.06 1.98 -13.01
N THR A 7 -17.88 2.02 -11.97
CA THR A 7 -18.00 3.18 -11.09
C THR A 7 -18.20 2.70 -9.66
N ILE A 8 -17.33 3.17 -8.77
CA ILE A 8 -17.26 2.72 -7.38
C ILE A 8 -17.43 3.93 -6.47
N PHE A 9 -18.26 3.78 -5.44
CA PHE A 9 -18.57 4.85 -4.49
C PHE A 9 -18.06 4.52 -3.10
N TYR A 10 -17.44 5.51 -2.46
CA TYR A 10 -17.00 5.48 -1.07
C TYR A 10 -17.68 6.59 -0.29
N SER A 11 -17.99 6.32 0.97
CA SER A 11 -18.36 7.36 1.91
C SER A 11 -17.16 8.26 2.23
N GLY A 12 -17.43 9.48 2.67
CA GLY A 12 -16.38 10.39 3.15
C GLY A 12 -15.57 9.78 4.29
N ASP A 13 -16.22 9.07 5.22
CA ASP A 13 -15.55 8.45 6.37
C ASP A 13 -14.58 7.35 5.96
N GLU A 14 -14.97 6.48 5.01
CA GLU A 14 -14.08 5.47 4.44
C GLU A 14 -12.85 6.10 3.78
N MET A 15 -13.04 7.20 3.04
CA MET A 15 -11.94 7.90 2.39
C MET A 15 -11.03 8.62 3.40
N VAL A 16 -11.60 9.21 4.44
CA VAL A 16 -10.83 9.83 5.53
C VAL A 16 -9.99 8.78 6.26
N GLU A 17 -10.52 7.58 6.49
CA GLU A 17 -9.79 6.46 7.08
C GLU A 17 -8.58 6.05 6.22
N VAL A 18 -8.79 5.89 4.91
CA VAL A 18 -7.70 5.58 3.95
C VAL A 18 -6.65 6.69 3.94
N LEU A 19 -7.05 7.95 3.81
CA LEU A 19 -6.14 9.09 3.71
C LEU A 19 -5.32 9.29 4.99
N LYS A 20 -5.90 9.04 6.17
CA LYS A 20 -5.18 9.10 7.45
C LYS A 20 -4.01 8.12 7.49
N GLU A 21 -4.23 6.89 7.04
CA GLU A 21 -3.18 5.87 7.00
C GLU A 21 -2.10 6.23 5.97
N ILE A 22 -2.49 6.69 4.78
CA ILE A 22 -1.56 7.13 3.73
C ILE A 22 -0.71 8.31 4.23
N GLU A 23 -1.33 9.32 4.83
CA GLU A 23 -0.64 10.51 5.33
C GLU A 23 0.37 10.15 6.41
N TYR A 24 -0.01 9.29 7.36
CA TYR A 24 0.88 8.82 8.41
C TYR A 24 2.12 8.13 7.82
N ILE A 25 1.95 7.22 6.86
CA ILE A 25 3.05 6.50 6.21
C ILE A 25 3.93 7.48 5.42
N LEU A 26 3.33 8.31 4.56
CA LEU A 26 4.05 9.21 3.66
C LEU A 26 4.85 10.27 4.41
N ILE A 27 4.22 10.97 5.36
CA ILE A 27 4.88 12.04 6.12
C ILE A 27 5.98 11.49 7.02
N SER A 28 5.78 10.31 7.61
CA SER A 28 6.80 9.70 8.47
C SER A 28 8.02 9.27 7.65
N LEU A 29 7.83 8.57 6.52
CA LEU A 29 8.93 8.20 5.63
C LEU A 29 9.65 9.42 5.05
N HIS A 30 8.91 10.48 4.69
CA HIS A 30 9.51 11.74 4.24
C HIS A 30 10.39 12.38 5.32
N LYS A 31 9.96 12.36 6.59
CA LYS A 31 10.75 12.86 7.72
C LYS A 31 12.03 12.04 7.94
N VAL A 32 11.95 10.71 7.89
CA VAL A 32 13.14 9.85 7.96
C VAL A 32 14.11 10.21 6.82
N GLY A 33 13.65 10.21 5.57
CA GLY A 33 14.49 10.59 4.43
C GLY A 33 15.11 11.99 4.56
N SER A 34 14.34 12.96 5.04
CA SER A 34 14.81 14.34 5.22
C SER A 34 15.86 14.46 6.32
N HIS A 35 15.73 13.69 7.40
CA HIS A 35 16.69 13.67 8.51
C HIS A 35 18.08 13.21 8.05
N TYR A 36 18.15 12.19 7.19
CA TYR A 36 19.41 11.63 6.71
C TYR A 36 19.95 12.30 5.43
N ALA A 37 19.17 13.17 4.78
CA ALA A 37 19.47 13.71 3.45
C ALA A 37 20.88 14.32 3.31
N GLU A 38 21.37 15.04 4.32
CA GLU A 38 22.68 15.70 4.28
C GLU A 38 23.85 14.76 4.63
N THR A 39 23.58 13.61 5.23
CA THR A 39 24.59 12.67 5.73
C THR A 39 24.75 11.42 4.85
N LEU A 40 23.84 11.24 3.89
CA LEU A 40 23.97 10.19 2.89
C LEU A 40 25.08 10.54 1.88
N PRO A 41 25.86 9.55 1.40
CA PRO A 41 25.66 8.10 1.60
C PRO A 41 26.30 7.53 2.87
N ASP A 42 27.07 8.33 3.62
CA ASP A 42 27.89 7.85 4.74
C ASP A 42 27.04 7.23 5.87
N SER A 43 25.82 7.72 6.08
CA SER A 43 24.85 7.23 7.07
C SER A 43 23.83 6.20 6.54
N TYR A 44 24.13 5.54 5.40
CA TYR A 44 23.16 4.65 4.75
C TYR A 44 22.69 3.50 5.66
N VAL A 45 23.58 2.95 6.49
CA VAL A 45 23.24 1.84 7.39
C VAL A 45 22.22 2.29 8.43
N GLU A 46 22.43 3.46 9.04
CA GLU A 46 21.52 4.05 10.01
C GLU A 46 20.18 4.42 9.36
N TYR A 47 20.20 5.02 8.17
CA TYR A 47 18.99 5.33 7.41
C TYR A 47 18.16 4.06 7.09
N ALA A 48 18.83 2.99 6.65
CA ALA A 48 18.17 1.73 6.32
C ALA A 48 17.61 1.03 7.57
N ASP A 49 18.35 1.04 8.68
CA ASP A 49 17.89 0.49 9.97
C ASP A 49 16.67 1.27 10.51
N GLU A 50 16.73 2.61 10.52
CA GLU A 50 15.62 3.47 10.97
C GLU A 50 14.37 3.27 10.10
N THR A 51 14.53 3.18 8.78
CA THR A 51 13.41 2.93 7.86
C THR A 51 12.80 1.54 8.09
N THR A 52 13.62 0.52 8.32
CA THR A 52 13.15 -0.85 8.58
C THR A 52 12.42 -0.92 9.93
N LYS A 53 12.99 -0.33 10.98
CA LYS A 53 12.33 -0.20 12.29
C LYS A 53 11.00 0.53 12.19
N PHE A 54 10.96 1.65 11.44
CA PHE A 54 9.70 2.36 11.24
C PHE A 54 8.64 1.45 10.60
N ILE A 55 9.02 0.66 9.58
CA ILE A 55 8.11 -0.28 8.91
C ILE A 55 7.58 -1.35 9.88
N ASP A 56 8.47 -1.99 10.62
CA ASP A 56 8.15 -3.12 11.49
C ASP A 56 7.42 -2.67 12.76
N GLU A 57 7.96 -1.67 13.47
CA GLU A 57 7.42 -1.24 14.78
C GLU A 57 6.09 -0.48 14.67
N ASN A 58 5.80 0.13 13.50
CA ASN A 58 4.57 0.88 13.28
C ASN A 58 3.54 0.12 12.43
N ASN A 59 3.77 -1.18 12.21
CA ASN A 59 2.89 -2.09 11.48
C ASN A 59 2.49 -1.57 10.09
N ILE A 60 3.45 -1.04 9.34
CA ILE A 60 3.15 -0.38 8.04
C ILE A 60 2.50 -1.35 7.05
N CYS A 61 2.91 -2.62 7.03
CA CYS A 61 2.26 -3.65 6.21
C CYS A 61 0.78 -3.87 6.57
N GLU A 62 0.42 -3.86 7.86
CA GLU A 62 -0.96 -4.01 8.31
C GLU A 62 -1.80 -2.78 7.94
N ARG A 63 -1.23 -1.58 8.07
CA ARG A 63 -1.87 -0.33 7.64
C ARG A 63 -2.16 -0.33 6.14
N LEU A 64 -1.19 -0.76 5.32
CA LEU A 64 -1.37 -0.94 3.87
C LEU A 64 -2.43 -2.00 3.56
N ALA A 65 -2.46 -3.10 4.31
CA ALA A 65 -3.49 -4.13 4.17
C ALA A 65 -4.89 -3.60 4.50
N ARG A 66 -5.02 -2.73 5.53
CA ARG A 66 -6.27 -2.04 5.87
C ARG A 66 -6.71 -1.09 4.77
N ILE A 67 -5.82 -0.25 4.25
CA ILE A 67 -6.10 0.62 3.10
C ILE A 67 -6.62 -0.23 1.93
N ARG A 68 -5.88 -1.28 1.56
CA ARG A 68 -6.27 -2.18 0.46
C ARG A 68 -7.64 -2.77 0.70
N ARG A 69 -7.94 -3.24 1.92
CA ARG A 69 -9.25 -3.82 2.27
C ARG A 69 -10.39 -2.83 2.05
N ILE A 70 -10.24 -1.58 2.48
CA ILE A 70 -11.28 -0.56 2.30
C ILE A 70 -11.49 -0.33 0.80
N LEU A 71 -10.41 -0.09 0.06
CA LEU A 71 -10.44 0.20 -1.38
C LEU A 71 -10.85 -0.99 -2.26
N SER A 72 -10.70 -2.23 -1.79
CA SER A 72 -11.18 -3.39 -2.52
C SER A 72 -12.61 -3.78 -2.12
N SER A 73 -13.11 -3.32 -0.98
CA SER A 73 -14.41 -3.77 -0.42
C SER A 73 -15.63 -3.42 -1.26
N LYS A 74 -15.50 -2.46 -2.18
CA LYS A 74 -16.59 -1.99 -3.04
C LYS A 74 -16.57 -2.63 -4.43
N PHE A 75 -15.58 -3.47 -4.72
CA PHE A 75 -15.57 -4.24 -5.94
C PHE A 75 -16.52 -5.44 -5.84
N ASP A 76 -17.25 -5.66 -6.92
CA ASP A 76 -17.96 -6.89 -7.23
C ASP A 76 -16.91 -7.96 -7.59
N ASN A 77 -16.90 -9.05 -6.82
CA ASN A 77 -15.96 -10.17 -6.99
C ASN A 77 -16.58 -11.32 -7.80
N GLY A 78 -17.60 -11.04 -8.61
CA GLY A 78 -18.11 -11.99 -9.59
C GLY A 78 -17.01 -12.44 -10.56
N LEU A 79 -16.87 -13.75 -10.73
CA LEU A 79 -15.88 -14.34 -11.61
C LEU A 79 -16.31 -14.25 -13.08
N GLY A 80 -15.34 -14.01 -13.96
CA GLY A 80 -15.50 -14.06 -15.41
C GLY A 80 -15.43 -15.49 -15.97
N GLU A 81 -15.40 -15.61 -17.30
CA GLU A 81 -15.24 -16.90 -17.99
C GLU A 81 -13.86 -17.55 -17.75
N ASP A 82 -12.88 -16.75 -17.31
CA ASP A 82 -11.51 -17.15 -16.97
C ASP A 82 -11.32 -17.48 -15.48
N ASP A 83 -12.42 -17.59 -14.72
CA ASP A 83 -12.42 -17.89 -13.29
C ASP A 83 -11.70 -16.84 -12.42
N MET A 84 -11.57 -15.61 -12.92
CA MET A 84 -10.94 -14.49 -12.22
C MET A 84 -11.90 -13.32 -12.02
N ASP A 85 -11.81 -12.66 -10.85
CA ASP A 85 -12.45 -11.37 -10.65
C ASP A 85 -11.69 -10.23 -11.38
N ASP A 86 -12.20 -9.00 -11.31
CA ASP A 86 -11.56 -7.86 -11.99
C ASP A 86 -10.25 -7.41 -11.35
N LEU A 87 -10.10 -7.55 -10.03
CA LEU A 87 -8.87 -7.19 -9.31
C LEU A 87 -7.78 -8.22 -9.56
N GLU A 88 -8.11 -9.52 -9.53
CA GLU A 88 -7.21 -10.61 -9.86
C GLU A 88 -6.63 -10.44 -11.26
N ARG A 89 -7.50 -10.19 -12.26
CA ARG A 89 -7.06 -9.87 -13.63
C ARG A 89 -6.16 -8.64 -13.69
N ALA A 90 -6.50 -7.58 -12.97
CA ALA A 90 -5.69 -6.36 -12.95
C ALA A 90 -4.31 -6.59 -12.30
N PHE A 91 -4.21 -7.53 -11.36
CA PHE A 91 -2.98 -7.81 -10.61
C PHE A 91 -2.14 -8.96 -11.19
N GLU A 92 -2.63 -9.66 -12.22
CA GLU A 92 -1.97 -10.82 -12.82
C GLU A 92 -0.53 -10.51 -13.28
N SER A 93 -0.30 -9.29 -13.81
CA SER A 93 1.01 -8.87 -14.31
C SER A 93 1.97 -8.35 -13.23
N LEU A 94 1.55 -8.31 -11.96
CA LEU A 94 2.40 -7.81 -10.87
C LEU A 94 3.49 -8.83 -10.50
N GLU A 95 4.75 -8.42 -10.64
CA GLU A 95 5.89 -9.19 -10.16
C GLU A 95 6.19 -8.87 -8.68
N TYR A 96 5.83 -9.79 -7.79
CA TYR A 96 6.16 -9.67 -6.38
C TYR A 96 7.63 -9.98 -6.11
N TRP A 97 8.19 -9.32 -5.09
CA TRP A 97 9.52 -9.63 -4.58
C TRP A 97 9.61 -11.12 -4.21
N LYS A 98 10.73 -11.74 -4.59
CA LYS A 98 11.06 -13.13 -4.27
C LYS A 98 12.48 -13.16 -3.71
N PRO A 99 12.78 -14.03 -2.72
CA PRO A 99 14.14 -14.19 -2.23
C PRO A 99 15.08 -14.58 -3.36
N LYS A 100 16.29 -14.01 -3.36
CA LYS A 100 17.34 -14.48 -4.28
C LYS A 100 17.73 -15.89 -3.85
N LYS A 101 17.74 -16.82 -4.82
CA LYS A 101 18.22 -18.19 -4.63
C LYS A 101 19.70 -18.22 -4.26
#